data_AF-A0A2S2NVM8-F1
#
_entry.id   AF-A0A2S2NVM8-F1
#
_cell.length_a   1.000
_cell.length_b   1.000
_cell.length_c   1.000
_cell.angle_alpha   90.00
_cell.angle_beta   90.00
_cell.angle_gamma   90.00
#
_symmetry.space_group_name_H-M   'P 1'
#
loop_
_entity.id
_entity.type
_entity.pdbx_description
1 polymer ?
#
loop_
_entity_poly.entity_id
_entity_poly.type
_entity_poly.pdbx_seq_one_letter_code
_entity_poly.pdbx_strand_id
1 'polypeptide(L)'
;MLMAVASVTILVHLYASWKTFSYSSMQIVVDDPRFPLSKIDFPAVTICSINKILYSKAKRLILSKYENEPELKKKYENSLYIMEILQYPYYKDLIDFAETNPVLIDFPSENISDLMLKLMPTVDEVFDTCYWRGTGFNCSDILRLQRTEEGFCYSFNSKTSERMANDSEFNPPIAKPNGKLIPLKNNVAGKMTGLELIMKSLITEYFPNDKRSKGYNIMIHTPEDFP
;
A
#
# COMPACT_ATOMS: atom_id res chain seq x y z
N MET A 1 -5.23 -10.16 71.62
CA MET A 1 -6.21 -9.34 70.85
C MET A 1 -5.51 -8.50 69.79
N LEU A 2 -4.58 -7.61 70.14
CA LEU A 2 -3.81 -6.80 69.17
C LEU A 2 -3.09 -7.62 68.08
N MET A 3 -2.42 -8.71 68.45
CA MET A 3 -1.72 -9.58 67.48
C MET A 3 -2.67 -10.23 66.47
N ALA A 4 -3.87 -10.64 66.90
CA ALA A 4 -4.86 -11.27 66.02
C ALA A 4 -5.45 -10.25 65.02
N VAL A 5 -5.74 -9.03 65.49
CA VAL A 5 -6.20 -7.94 64.64
C VAL A 5 -5.14 -7.57 63.59
N ALA A 6 -3.86 -7.52 63.99
CA ALA A 6 -2.75 -7.25 63.07
C ALA A 6 -2.60 -8.34 61.99
N SER A 7 -2.73 -9.62 62.34
CA SER A 7 -2.63 -10.71 61.36
C SER A 7 -3.77 -10.66 60.33
N VAL A 8 -4.99 -10.38 60.77
CA VAL A 8 -6.15 -10.26 59.87
C VAL A 8 -5.99 -9.07 58.93
N THR A 9 -5.55 -7.92 59.43
CA THR A 9 -5.35 -6.74 58.57
C THR A 9 -4.26 -6.99 57.52
N ILE A 10 -3.17 -7.67 57.87
CA ILE A 10 -2.11 -8.05 56.92
C ILE A 10 -2.67 -8.95 55.81
N LEU A 11 -3.43 -10.00 56.15
CA LEU A 11 -4.01 -10.92 55.17
C LEU A 11 -4.98 -10.21 54.21
N VAL A 12 -5.78 -9.28 54.72
CA VAL A 12 -6.69 -8.48 53.89
C VAL A 12 -5.92 -7.58 52.91
N HIS A 13 -4.84 -6.92 53.36
CA HIS A 13 -4.01 -6.09 52.48
C HIS A 13 -3.25 -6.91 51.45
N LEU A 14 -2.72 -8.08 51.84
CA LEU A 14 -2.07 -9.00 50.91
C LEU A 14 -3.05 -9.51 49.85
N TYR A 15 -4.27 -9.89 50.26
CA TYR A 15 -5.31 -10.31 49.32
C TYR A 15 -5.71 -9.17 48.37
N ALA A 16 -5.90 -7.95 48.89
CA ALA A 16 -6.23 -6.78 48.08
C ALA A 16 -5.10 -6.42 47.09
N SER A 17 -3.85 -6.42 47.54
CA SER A 17 -2.69 -6.16 46.69
C SER A 17 -2.51 -7.25 45.63
N TRP A 18 -2.68 -8.52 46.00
CA TRP A 18 -2.65 -9.65 45.09
C TRP A 18 -3.74 -9.54 44.03
N LYS A 19 -4.96 -9.17 44.44
CA LYS A 19 -6.09 -8.95 43.53
C LYS A 19 -5.75 -7.85 42.52
N THR A 20 -5.30 -6.68 42.97
CA THR A 20 -4.93 -5.56 42.07
C THR A 20 -3.79 -5.93 41.13
N PHE A 21 -2.74 -6.60 41.62
CA PHE A 21 -1.62 -7.05 40.78
C PHE A 21 -2.06 -8.09 39.73
N SER A 22 -2.93 -9.03 40.13
CA SER A 22 -3.43 -10.09 39.24
C SER A 22 -4.32 -9.56 38.12
N TYR A 23 -5.00 -8.42 38.32
CA TYR A 23 -5.89 -7.83 37.32
C TYR A 23 -5.25 -6.72 36.48
N SER A 24 -4.24 -5.98 36.96
CA SER A 24 -3.56 -4.95 36.15
C SER A 24 -2.09 -4.73 36.54
N SER A 25 -1.20 -5.59 36.04
CA SER A 25 0.26 -5.43 36.23
C SER A 25 0.92 -4.55 35.14
N MET A 26 0.21 -4.24 34.04
CA MET A 26 0.78 -3.46 32.94
C MET A 26 0.52 -1.96 33.12
N GLN A 27 1.59 -1.17 33.13
CA GLN A 27 1.54 0.28 33.04
C GLN A 27 2.18 0.74 31.73
N ILE A 28 1.51 1.60 30.98
CA ILE A 28 2.05 2.24 29.78
C ILE A 28 2.54 3.62 30.18
N VAL A 29 3.82 3.91 29.94
CA VAL A 29 4.42 5.21 30.21
C VAL A 29 4.96 5.78 28.90
N VAL A 30 4.75 7.07 28.68
CA VAL A 30 5.36 7.79 27.56
C VAL A 30 6.82 8.06 27.92
N ASP A 31 7.74 7.57 27.09
CA ASP A 31 9.18 7.72 27.33
C ASP A 31 9.65 9.17 27.05
N ASP A 32 9.55 9.64 25.80
CA ASP A 32 9.92 11.01 25.44
C ASP A 32 8.93 11.62 24.42
N PRO A 33 8.10 12.60 24.81
CA PRO A 33 7.20 13.29 23.89
C PRO A 33 7.93 14.24 22.91
N ARG A 34 9.23 14.52 23.12
CA ARG A 34 10.06 15.41 22.28
C ARG A 34 11.20 14.67 21.60
N PHE A 35 11.01 13.37 21.35
CA PHE A 35 12.02 12.56 20.71
C PHE A 35 12.45 13.17 19.35
N PRO A 36 13.76 13.29 19.06
CA PRO A 36 14.23 13.96 17.86
C PRO A 36 13.75 13.30 16.57
N LEU A 37 13.14 14.08 15.66
CA LEU A 37 12.68 13.58 14.35
C LEU A 37 13.80 12.95 13.53
N SER A 38 15.03 13.46 13.63
CA SER A 38 16.20 12.91 12.92
C SER A 38 16.58 11.48 13.34
N LYS A 39 16.04 10.99 14.47
CA LYS A 39 16.21 9.61 14.92
C LYS A 39 15.08 8.70 14.46
N ILE A 40 13.93 9.25 14.09
CA ILE A 40 12.74 8.53 13.64
C ILE A 40 12.83 8.33 12.12
N ASP A 41 12.56 7.11 11.66
CA ASP A 41 12.39 6.84 10.24
C ASP A 41 11.14 7.55 9.73
N PHE A 42 11.25 8.28 8.62
CA PHE A 42 10.06 8.81 7.97
C PHE A 42 9.19 7.63 7.51
N PRO A 43 7.87 7.66 7.67
CA PRO A 43 7.05 6.50 7.31
C PRO A 43 7.15 6.19 5.82
N ALA A 44 6.86 4.95 5.47
CA ALA A 44 6.55 4.61 4.10
C ALA A 44 5.14 5.12 3.76
N VAL A 45 4.99 5.62 2.53
CA VAL A 45 3.71 6.13 2.02
C VAL A 45 3.43 5.41 0.71
N THR A 46 2.47 4.49 0.74
CA THR A 46 2.06 3.69 -0.41
C THR A 46 0.77 4.25 -1.00
N ILE A 47 0.79 4.58 -2.28
CA ILE A 47 -0.29 5.19 -3.03
C ILE A 47 -0.78 4.19 -4.08
N CYS A 48 -2.04 3.82 -3.98
CA CYS A 48 -2.71 2.90 -4.89
C CYS A 48 -3.80 3.64 -5.66
N SER A 49 -3.76 3.57 -7.00
CA SER A 49 -4.89 4.01 -7.81
C SER A 49 -6.07 3.07 -7.60
N ILE A 50 -7.27 3.61 -7.37
CA ILE A 50 -8.49 2.80 -7.37
C ILE A 50 -8.74 2.23 -8.77
N ASN A 51 -8.32 2.96 -9.81
CA ASN A 51 -8.26 2.45 -11.18
C ASN A 51 -6.99 1.61 -11.38
N LYS A 52 -7.13 0.28 -11.33
CA LYS A 52 -6.00 -0.66 -11.48
C LYS A 52 -5.67 -0.95 -12.95
N ILE A 53 -6.58 -0.66 -13.87
CA ILE A 53 -6.46 -0.98 -15.30
C ILE A 53 -6.88 0.23 -16.11
N LEU A 54 -5.91 0.90 -16.76
CA LEU A 54 -6.24 2.01 -17.64
C LEU A 54 -7.03 1.49 -18.86
N TYR A 55 -8.25 2.00 -19.04
CA TYR A 55 -9.14 1.57 -20.12
C TYR A 55 -8.51 1.76 -21.49
N SER A 56 -7.74 2.84 -21.70
CA SER A 56 -7.02 3.07 -22.96
C SER A 56 -5.98 1.97 -23.25
N LYS A 57 -5.24 1.51 -22.22
CA LYS A 57 -4.27 0.41 -22.34
C LYS A 57 -4.96 -0.91 -22.60
N ALA A 58 -6.04 -1.21 -21.86
CA ALA A 58 -6.87 -2.38 -22.07
C ALA A 58 -7.43 -2.44 -23.50
N LYS A 59 -7.94 -1.29 -23.98
CA LYS A 59 -8.44 -1.15 -25.36
C LYS A 59 -7.34 -1.41 -26.39
N ARG A 60 -6.17 -0.83 -26.20
CA ARG A 60 -5.04 -0.97 -27.13
C ARG A 60 -4.46 -2.38 -27.18
N LEU A 61 -4.30 -3.04 -26.04
CA LEU A 61 -3.59 -4.33 -25.94
C LEU A 61 -4.49 -5.55 -26.17
N ILE A 62 -5.77 -5.45 -25.80
CA ILE A 62 -6.72 -6.58 -25.82
C ILE A 62 -7.93 -6.25 -26.69
N LEU A 63 -8.72 -5.24 -26.34
CA LEU A 63 -10.07 -5.09 -26.91
C LEU A 63 -10.07 -4.71 -28.41
N SER A 64 -9.00 -4.08 -28.90
CA SER A 64 -8.80 -3.74 -30.31
C SER A 64 -8.69 -4.98 -31.21
N LYS A 65 -8.20 -6.11 -30.67
CA LYS A 65 -8.07 -7.38 -31.42
C LYS A 65 -9.42 -8.01 -31.78
N TYR A 66 -10.48 -7.63 -31.06
CA TYR A 66 -11.81 -8.21 -31.17
C TYR A 66 -12.86 -7.21 -31.65
N GLU A 67 -12.45 -6.14 -32.36
CA GLU A 67 -13.39 -5.14 -32.88
C GLU A 67 -14.45 -5.71 -33.83
N ASN A 68 -14.12 -6.78 -34.55
CA ASN A 68 -15.03 -7.48 -35.46
C ASN A 68 -15.94 -8.50 -34.75
N GLU A 69 -15.73 -8.76 -33.46
CA GLU A 69 -16.44 -9.77 -32.67
C GLU A 69 -17.03 -9.12 -31.40
N PRO A 70 -18.15 -8.39 -31.51
CA PRO A 70 -18.66 -7.54 -30.44
C PRO A 70 -19.02 -8.32 -29.16
N GLU A 71 -19.56 -9.53 -29.30
CA GLU A 71 -19.86 -10.39 -28.15
C GLU A 71 -18.60 -10.81 -27.41
N LEU A 72 -17.57 -11.26 -28.14
CA LEU A 72 -16.31 -11.71 -27.56
C LEU A 72 -15.55 -10.55 -26.90
N LYS A 73 -15.53 -9.39 -27.58
CA LYS A 73 -14.98 -8.14 -27.03
C LYS A 73 -15.66 -7.77 -25.71
N LYS A 74 -16.99 -7.92 -25.64
CA LYS A 74 -17.74 -7.61 -24.42
C LYS A 74 -17.37 -8.55 -23.28
N LYS A 75 -17.14 -9.84 -23.55
CA LYS A 75 -16.67 -10.79 -22.53
C LYS A 75 -15.29 -10.42 -21.99
N TYR A 76 -14.33 -10.08 -22.86
CA TYR A 76 -13.02 -9.60 -22.43
C TYR A 76 -13.10 -8.31 -21.61
N GLU A 77 -13.92 -7.36 -22.03
CA GLU A 77 -14.14 -6.12 -21.29
C GLU A 77 -14.70 -6.39 -19.88
N ASN A 78 -15.68 -7.28 -19.77
CA ASN A 78 -16.26 -7.67 -18.47
C ASN A 78 -15.22 -8.40 -17.59
N SER A 79 -14.43 -9.32 -18.13
CA SER A 79 -13.36 -9.98 -17.37
C SER A 79 -12.31 -9.00 -16.86
N LEU A 80 -11.88 -8.05 -17.69
CA LEU A 80 -10.94 -7.00 -17.28
C LEU A 80 -11.52 -6.14 -16.17
N TYR A 81 -12.80 -5.76 -16.28
CA TYR A 81 -13.48 -5.01 -15.23
C TYR A 81 -13.56 -5.79 -13.90
N ILE A 82 -13.84 -7.10 -13.94
CA ILE A 82 -13.81 -7.94 -12.73
C ILE A 82 -12.39 -8.02 -12.15
N MET A 83 -11.36 -8.20 -12.97
CA MET A 83 -9.97 -8.20 -12.49
C MET A 83 -9.58 -6.87 -11.83
N GLU A 84 -10.12 -5.76 -12.32
CA GLU A 84 -9.89 -4.45 -11.70
C GLU A 84 -10.50 -4.33 -10.29
N ILE A 85 -11.55 -5.09 -10.01
CA ILE A 85 -12.22 -5.12 -8.70
C ILE A 85 -11.50 -6.09 -7.75
N LEU A 86 -11.00 -7.21 -8.27
CA LEU A 86 -10.30 -8.20 -7.47
C LEU A 86 -9.06 -7.63 -6.77
N GLN A 87 -8.81 -8.14 -5.59
CA GLN A 87 -7.64 -7.85 -4.76
C GLN A 87 -6.71 -9.06 -4.76
N TYR A 88 -5.41 -8.83 -4.59
CA TYR A 88 -4.46 -9.91 -4.41
C TYR A 88 -4.75 -10.62 -3.07
N PRO A 89 -4.68 -11.96 -2.98
CA PRO A 89 -4.25 -12.94 -4.00
C PRO A 89 -5.39 -13.56 -4.83
N TYR A 90 -6.60 -12.97 -4.81
CA TYR A 90 -7.81 -13.56 -5.37
C TYR A 90 -7.95 -13.45 -6.90
N TYR A 91 -6.92 -13.01 -7.62
CA TYR A 91 -6.94 -12.98 -9.08
C TYR A 91 -7.16 -14.34 -9.73
N LYS A 92 -6.70 -15.42 -9.07
CA LYS A 92 -6.89 -16.81 -9.53
C LYS A 92 -8.35 -17.27 -9.48
N ASP A 93 -9.17 -16.65 -8.62
CA ASP A 93 -10.57 -17.03 -8.44
C ASP A 93 -11.39 -16.63 -9.67
N LEU A 94 -10.86 -15.75 -10.53
CA LEU A 94 -11.48 -15.41 -11.81
C LEU A 94 -11.76 -16.66 -12.68
N ILE A 95 -10.93 -17.70 -12.59
CA ILE A 95 -11.13 -18.96 -13.31
C ILE A 95 -12.47 -19.57 -12.89
N ASP A 96 -12.68 -19.75 -11.59
CA ASP A 96 -13.91 -20.33 -11.02
C ASP A 96 -15.14 -19.47 -11.36
N PHE A 97 -14.98 -18.14 -11.34
CA PHE A 97 -16.03 -17.22 -11.76
C PHE A 97 -16.32 -17.32 -13.27
N ALA A 98 -15.31 -17.47 -14.11
CA ALA A 98 -15.47 -17.57 -15.56
C ALA A 98 -16.11 -18.90 -16.00
N GLU A 99 -15.76 -20.01 -15.33
CA GLU A 99 -16.36 -21.33 -15.58
C GLU A 99 -17.87 -21.33 -15.32
N THR A 100 -18.32 -20.58 -14.31
CA THR A 100 -19.74 -20.50 -13.91
C THR A 100 -20.51 -19.39 -14.60
N ASN A 101 -19.84 -18.46 -15.31
CA ASN A 101 -20.46 -17.30 -15.94
C ASN A 101 -20.08 -17.17 -17.42
N PRO A 102 -21.00 -17.46 -18.37
CA PRO A 102 -20.70 -17.48 -19.81
C PRO A 102 -20.37 -16.11 -20.41
N VAL A 103 -20.52 -15.05 -19.63
CA VAL A 103 -20.26 -13.65 -19.98
C VAL A 103 -18.79 -13.26 -19.69
N LEU A 104 -18.03 -14.13 -19.03
CA LEU A 104 -16.62 -13.92 -18.71
C LEU A 104 -15.74 -14.84 -19.58
N ILE A 105 -14.51 -14.38 -19.79
CA ILE A 105 -13.40 -15.16 -20.35
C ILE A 105 -12.32 -15.28 -19.28
N ASP A 106 -11.75 -16.47 -19.17
CA ASP A 106 -10.59 -16.71 -18.34
C ASP A 106 -9.30 -16.17 -19.00
N PHE A 107 -8.44 -15.56 -18.18
CA PHE A 107 -7.09 -15.20 -18.59
C PHE A 107 -6.12 -16.20 -17.96
N PRO A 108 -5.18 -16.81 -18.72
CA PRO A 108 -4.25 -17.78 -18.15
C PRO A 108 -3.54 -17.21 -16.92
N SER A 109 -3.67 -17.90 -15.78
CA SER A 109 -3.24 -17.41 -14.46
C SER A 109 -1.76 -17.02 -14.39
N GLU A 110 -0.90 -17.74 -15.10
CA GLU A 110 0.54 -17.47 -15.20
C GLU A 110 0.85 -16.08 -15.81
N ASN A 111 -0.09 -15.49 -16.56
CA ASN A 111 0.07 -14.21 -17.22
C ASN A 111 -0.68 -13.05 -16.56
N ILE A 112 -1.47 -13.29 -15.50
CA ILE A 112 -2.34 -12.23 -14.93
C ILE A 112 -1.50 -11.14 -14.28
N SER A 113 -0.49 -11.48 -13.47
CA SER A 113 0.37 -10.48 -12.83
C SER A 113 1.08 -9.60 -13.87
N ASP A 114 1.64 -10.21 -14.91
CA ASP A 114 2.30 -9.50 -16.01
C ASP A 114 1.32 -8.66 -16.83
N LEU A 115 0.10 -9.16 -17.02
CA LEU A 115 -0.95 -8.42 -17.69
C LEU A 115 -1.36 -7.18 -16.87
N MET A 116 -1.59 -7.35 -15.58
CA MET A 116 -1.92 -6.27 -14.66
C MET A 116 -0.80 -5.23 -14.59
N LEU A 117 0.48 -5.65 -14.56
CA LEU A 117 1.63 -4.75 -14.67
C LEU A 117 1.67 -3.96 -16.00
N LYS A 118 1.23 -4.55 -17.10
CA LYS A 118 1.14 -3.86 -18.41
C LYS A 118 -0.04 -2.90 -18.49
N LEU A 119 -1.11 -3.18 -17.75
CA LEU A 119 -2.37 -2.43 -17.78
C LEU A 119 -2.45 -1.35 -16.71
N MET A 120 -1.69 -1.47 -15.63
CA MET A 120 -1.70 -0.50 -14.54
C MET A 120 -1.24 0.89 -15.00
N PRO A 121 -1.64 1.96 -14.29
CA PRO A 121 -1.08 3.28 -14.49
C PRO A 121 0.43 3.28 -14.20
N THR A 122 1.24 3.91 -15.05
CA THR A 122 2.67 4.12 -14.78
C THR A 122 2.89 5.26 -13.78
N VAL A 123 4.10 5.39 -13.21
CA VAL A 123 4.45 6.49 -12.30
C VAL A 123 4.13 7.85 -12.94
N ASP A 124 4.52 8.05 -14.19
CA ASP A 124 4.32 9.33 -14.90
C ASP A 124 2.85 9.59 -15.28
N GLU A 125 2.02 8.54 -15.36
CA GLU A 125 0.57 8.67 -15.57
C GLU A 125 -0.15 9.06 -14.27
N VAL A 126 0.38 8.66 -13.11
CA VAL A 126 -0.20 8.93 -11.79
C VAL A 126 0.30 10.24 -11.18
N PHE A 127 1.60 10.51 -11.26
CA PHE A 127 2.24 11.62 -10.56
C PHE A 127 2.71 12.69 -11.55
N ASP A 128 2.43 13.94 -11.22
CA ASP A 128 2.81 15.11 -11.99
C ASP A 128 4.09 15.74 -11.45
N THR A 129 4.09 16.07 -10.15
CA THR A 129 5.26 16.63 -9.47
C THR A 129 5.44 16.00 -8.10
N CYS A 130 6.70 15.78 -7.72
CA CYS A 130 7.09 15.12 -6.49
C CYS A 130 8.16 15.94 -5.76
N TYR A 131 7.94 16.17 -4.47
CA TYR A 131 8.85 16.90 -3.61
C TYR A 131 9.15 16.10 -2.36
N TRP A 132 10.41 16.15 -1.94
CA TRP A 132 10.85 15.63 -0.66
C TRP A 132 11.71 16.67 0.04
N ARG A 133 11.29 17.06 1.25
CA ARG A 133 11.96 18.11 2.05
C ARG A 133 12.12 19.43 1.27
N GLY A 134 11.10 19.80 0.50
CA GLY A 134 11.07 21.01 -0.32
C GLY A 134 11.95 20.97 -1.57
N THR A 135 12.61 19.85 -1.85
CA THR A 135 13.39 19.65 -3.08
C THR A 135 12.55 18.88 -4.09
N GLY A 136 12.46 19.38 -5.32
CA GLY A 136 11.77 18.69 -6.41
C GLY A 136 12.58 17.50 -6.91
N PHE A 137 11.89 16.39 -7.18
CA PHE A 137 12.46 15.16 -7.73
C PHE A 137 11.65 14.69 -8.93
N ASN A 138 12.30 13.92 -9.80
CA ASN A 138 11.54 13.09 -10.72
C ASN A 138 10.78 12.03 -9.91
N CYS A 139 9.49 11.87 -10.16
CA CYS A 139 8.64 10.98 -9.37
C CYS A 139 9.15 9.53 -9.42
N SER A 140 9.64 9.10 -10.58
CA SER A 140 10.23 7.77 -10.79
C SER A 140 11.53 7.53 -10.01
N ASP A 141 12.19 8.57 -9.49
CA ASP A 141 13.39 8.42 -8.65
C ASP A 141 13.04 8.14 -7.19
N ILE A 142 11.87 8.60 -6.74
CA ILE A 142 11.47 8.56 -5.34
C ILE A 142 10.24 7.71 -5.07
N LEU A 143 9.54 7.21 -6.08
CA LEU A 143 8.42 6.30 -5.94
C LEU A 143 8.76 4.98 -6.62
N ARG A 144 8.58 3.87 -5.89
CA ARG A 144 8.87 2.53 -6.42
C ARG A 144 7.62 1.69 -6.51
N LEU A 145 7.61 0.76 -7.45
CA LEU A 145 6.55 -0.23 -7.58
C LEU A 145 6.44 -1.03 -6.27
N GLN A 146 5.22 -1.12 -5.74
CA GLN A 146 4.90 -1.80 -4.51
C GLN A 146 3.77 -2.78 -4.77
N ARG A 147 3.99 -4.06 -4.44
CA ARG A 147 2.89 -5.03 -4.37
C ARG A 147 2.12 -4.81 -3.07
N THR A 148 0.80 -4.93 -3.14
CA THR A 148 -0.13 -4.74 -2.02
C THR A 148 -1.32 -5.69 -2.19
N GLU A 149 -2.19 -5.80 -1.18
CA GLU A 149 -3.48 -6.48 -1.33
C GLU A 149 -4.39 -5.76 -2.36
N GLU A 150 -4.26 -4.44 -2.53
CA GLU A 150 -4.97 -3.67 -3.54
C GLU A 150 -4.44 -3.92 -4.98
N GLY A 151 -3.35 -4.65 -5.14
CA GLY A 151 -2.67 -4.88 -6.42
C GLY A 151 -1.34 -4.11 -6.50
N PHE A 152 -1.03 -3.59 -7.69
CA PHE A 152 0.22 -2.87 -7.93
C PHE A 152 0.07 -1.37 -7.67
N CYS A 153 0.93 -0.84 -6.81
CA CYS A 153 0.90 0.53 -6.31
C CYS A 153 2.30 1.17 -6.38
N TYR A 154 2.41 2.40 -5.88
CA TYR A 154 3.69 3.10 -5.77
C TYR A 154 3.98 3.53 -4.34
N SER A 155 5.18 3.27 -3.84
CA SER A 155 5.55 3.58 -2.46
C SER A 155 6.78 4.48 -2.37
N PHE A 156 6.66 5.47 -1.49
CA PHE A 156 7.77 6.24 -0.97
C PHE A 156 8.29 5.58 0.31
N ASN A 157 9.61 5.55 0.48
CA ASN A 157 10.35 5.07 1.66
C ASN A 157 10.05 3.65 2.17
N SER A 158 9.43 2.78 1.37
CA SER A 158 9.24 1.37 1.73
C SER A 158 10.49 0.53 1.44
N LYS A 159 10.82 -0.39 2.35
CA LYS A 159 11.88 -1.40 2.17
C LYS A 159 11.38 -2.66 1.48
N THR A 160 10.06 -2.83 1.38
CA THR A 160 9.41 -3.99 0.77
C THR A 160 9.02 -3.74 -0.69
N SER A 161 9.24 -2.53 -1.21
CA SER A 161 9.02 -2.20 -2.62
C SER A 161 9.98 -2.97 -3.53
N GLU A 162 9.50 -3.23 -4.74
CA GLU A 162 10.28 -3.84 -5.81
C GLU A 162 11.49 -2.97 -6.15
N ARG A 163 12.59 -3.63 -6.50
CA ARG A 163 13.82 -2.97 -6.95
C ARG A 163 14.28 -3.55 -8.27
N MET A 164 14.32 -2.68 -9.28
CA MET A 164 14.83 -2.96 -10.60
C MET A 164 16.24 -2.37 -10.77
N ALA A 165 17.03 -2.92 -11.69
CA ALA A 165 18.42 -2.53 -11.90
C ALA A 165 18.59 -1.07 -12.35
N ASN A 166 17.56 -0.48 -12.95
CA ASN A 166 17.50 0.89 -13.43
C ASN A 166 16.88 1.88 -12.41
N ASP A 167 16.44 1.41 -11.24
CA ASP A 167 15.85 2.28 -10.23
C ASP A 167 16.90 3.19 -9.61
N SER A 168 16.49 4.42 -9.30
CA SER A 168 17.31 5.36 -8.54
C SER A 168 17.73 4.77 -7.20
N GLU A 169 18.97 5.03 -6.78
CA GLU A 169 19.47 4.67 -5.45
C GLU A 169 18.85 5.53 -4.33
N PHE A 170 17.98 6.50 -4.64
CA PHE A 170 17.52 7.50 -3.68
C PHE A 170 16.55 6.98 -2.60
N ASN A 171 15.52 6.17 -2.93
CA ASN A 171 14.40 5.96 -2.01
C ASN A 171 13.97 4.50 -1.77
N PRO A 172 14.25 3.83 -0.64
CA PRO A 172 15.26 4.21 0.35
C PRO A 172 16.68 4.01 -0.22
N PRO A 173 17.71 4.65 0.33
CA PRO A 173 19.10 4.36 -0.04
C PRO A 173 19.60 3.01 0.46
N ILE A 174 20.56 2.44 -0.28
CA ILE A 174 21.27 1.21 0.08
C ILE A 174 22.56 1.59 0.83
N ALA A 175 22.70 1.10 2.06
CA ALA A 175 23.90 1.26 2.86
C ALA A 175 25.07 0.45 2.28
N LYS A 176 26.25 1.06 2.19
CA LYS A 176 27.51 0.34 1.93
C LYS A 176 28.20 0.08 3.28
N PRO A 177 28.79 -1.11 3.53
CA PRO A 177 29.01 -2.22 2.58
C PRO A 177 27.94 -3.33 2.60
N ASN A 178 27.03 -3.33 3.58
CA ASN A 178 26.16 -4.48 3.87
C ASN A 178 24.88 -4.57 3.00
N GLY A 179 24.63 -3.61 2.11
CA GLY A 179 23.46 -3.61 1.23
C GLY A 179 22.13 -3.32 1.93
N LYS A 180 22.14 -2.90 3.19
CA LYS A 180 20.91 -2.70 3.98
C LYS A 180 20.18 -1.43 3.55
N LEU A 181 18.86 -1.50 3.40
CA LEU A 181 18.03 -0.32 3.17
C LEU A 181 17.95 0.57 4.41
N ILE A 182 18.26 1.85 4.23
CA ILE A 182 18.16 2.88 5.27
C ILE A 182 16.97 3.76 4.92
N PRO A 183 15.93 3.86 5.77
CA PRO A 183 14.83 4.79 5.53
C PRO A 183 15.31 6.23 5.51
N LEU A 184 14.68 7.02 4.65
CA LEU A 184 14.77 8.45 4.70
C LEU A 184 14.21 8.95 6.03
N LYS A 185 14.80 10.02 6.56
CA LYS A 185 14.42 10.68 7.81
C LYS A 185 14.18 12.16 7.57
N ASN A 186 13.37 12.76 8.42
CA ASN A 186 13.19 14.20 8.45
C ASN A 186 13.75 14.76 9.77
N ASN A 187 14.22 15.99 9.77
CA ASN A 187 14.80 16.65 10.95
C ASN A 187 13.95 17.82 11.47
N VAL A 188 12.90 18.22 10.75
CA VAL A 188 12.03 19.34 11.09
C VAL A 188 10.57 18.97 10.79
N ALA A 189 9.63 19.44 11.60
CA ALA A 189 8.20 19.32 11.28
C ALA A 189 7.70 20.57 10.55
N GLY A 190 6.90 20.39 9.51
CA GLY A 190 6.30 21.48 8.75
C GLY A 190 5.80 21.05 7.37
N LYS A 191 4.87 21.81 6.80
CA LYS A 191 4.19 21.48 5.55
C LYS A 191 5.16 21.13 4.40
N MET A 192 6.22 21.92 4.22
CA MET A 192 7.19 21.75 3.13
C MET A 192 8.37 20.82 3.49
N THR A 193 8.36 20.22 4.68
CA THR A 193 9.49 19.40 5.15
C THR A 193 9.28 17.90 4.90
N GLY A 194 8.07 17.49 4.52
CA GLY A 194 7.74 16.08 4.27
C GLY A 194 7.77 15.69 2.79
N LEU A 195 6.98 14.66 2.48
CA LEU A 195 6.66 14.24 1.12
C LEU A 195 5.46 15.06 0.62
N GLU A 196 5.59 15.66 -0.56
CA GLU A 196 4.52 16.37 -1.24
C GLU A 196 4.40 15.82 -2.66
N LEU A 197 3.18 15.40 -3.03
CA LEU A 197 2.87 14.77 -4.30
C LEU A 197 1.69 15.49 -4.95
N ILE A 198 1.86 15.89 -6.21
CA ILE A 198 0.75 16.34 -7.06
C ILE A 198 0.42 15.19 -7.99
N MET A 199 -0.80 14.66 -7.88
CA MET A 199 -1.27 13.51 -8.64
C MET A 199 -2.20 13.94 -9.77
N LYS A 200 -2.13 13.23 -10.89
CA LYS A 200 -3.00 13.42 -12.05
C LYS A 200 -4.35 12.75 -11.78
N SER A 201 -5.40 13.24 -12.43
CA SER A 201 -6.72 12.61 -12.37
C SER A 201 -6.82 11.54 -13.46
N LEU A 202 -7.14 10.30 -13.08
CA LEU A 202 -7.35 9.19 -14.01
C LEU A 202 -8.83 8.98 -14.36
N ILE A 203 -9.69 9.98 -14.13
CA ILE A 203 -11.15 9.87 -14.27
C ILE A 203 -11.64 9.41 -15.65
N THR A 204 -10.87 9.69 -16.71
CA THR A 204 -11.16 9.32 -18.10
C THR A 204 -10.71 7.91 -18.46
N GLU A 205 -9.92 7.27 -17.60
CA GLU A 205 -9.32 5.96 -17.84
C GLU A 205 -10.09 4.82 -17.16
N TYR A 206 -11.20 5.12 -16.48
CA TYR A 206 -12.10 4.11 -15.93
C TYR A 206 -12.93 3.46 -17.03
N PHE A 207 -13.39 2.23 -16.81
CA PHE A 207 -14.33 1.58 -17.72
C PHE A 207 -15.63 2.40 -17.84
N PRO A 208 -16.31 2.42 -19.00
CA PRO A 208 -17.46 3.30 -19.27
C PRO A 208 -18.63 3.23 -18.27
N ASN A 209 -18.78 2.11 -17.56
CA ASN A 209 -19.87 1.88 -16.60
C ASN A 209 -19.38 1.71 -15.16
N ASP A 210 -18.14 2.12 -14.86
CA ASP A 210 -17.60 2.03 -13.51
C ASP A 210 -18.28 3.05 -12.58
N LYS A 211 -18.87 2.55 -11.50
CA LYS A 211 -19.59 3.33 -10.47
C LYS A 211 -18.80 3.46 -9.16
N ARG A 212 -17.58 2.92 -9.09
CA ARG A 212 -16.74 3.01 -7.89
C ARG A 212 -16.30 4.45 -7.66
N SER A 213 -15.86 4.72 -6.44
CA SER A 213 -15.21 5.99 -6.11
C SER A 213 -13.96 6.18 -6.99
N LYS A 214 -13.70 7.43 -7.37
CA LYS A 214 -12.57 7.78 -8.23
C LYS A 214 -11.52 8.48 -7.40
N GLY A 215 -10.26 8.05 -7.53
CA GLY A 215 -9.16 8.60 -6.74
C GLY A 215 -8.13 7.55 -6.36
N TYR A 216 -7.51 7.76 -5.19
CA TYR A 216 -6.36 7.01 -4.71
C TYR A 216 -6.56 6.59 -3.25
N ASN A 217 -6.14 5.37 -2.92
CA ASN A 217 -5.96 4.91 -1.56
C ASN A 217 -4.53 5.21 -1.11
N ILE A 218 -4.36 5.73 0.10
CA ILE A 218 -3.04 6.09 0.66
C ILE A 218 -2.87 5.33 1.97
N MET A 219 -1.78 4.55 2.06
CA MET A 219 -1.41 3.78 3.24
C MET A 219 -0.11 4.34 3.81
N ILE A 220 -0.13 4.69 5.10
CA ILE A 220 1.04 5.18 5.84
C ILE A 220 1.43 4.09 6.83
N HIS A 221 2.64 3.56 6.68
CA HIS A 221 3.12 2.41 7.45
C HIS A 221 4.61 2.55 7.78
N THR A 222 5.15 1.65 8.60
CA THR A 222 6.59 1.65 8.84
C THR A 222 7.32 1.17 7.57
N PRO A 223 8.56 1.66 7.31
CA PRO A 223 9.33 1.23 6.15
C PRO A 223 9.55 -0.29 6.04
N GLU A 224 9.54 -1.00 7.16
CA GLU A 224 9.73 -2.44 7.26
C GLU A 224 8.47 -3.25 6.93
N ASP A 225 7.29 -2.67 7.18
CA ASP A 225 6.03 -3.39 7.03
C ASP A 225 5.61 -3.48 5.56
N PHE A 226 5.04 -4.62 5.21
CA PHE A 226 4.37 -4.79 3.93
C PHE A 226 2.99 -4.11 3.99
N PRO A 227 2.67 -3.21 3.06
CA PRO A 227 1.39 -2.50 3.01
C PRO A 227 0.22 -3.34 2.49
#